data_AF-A0AAV9X2I7-F1
#
_entry.id   AF-A0AAV9X2I7-F1
#
_cell.length_a   1.000
_cell.length_b   1.000
_cell.length_c   1.000
_cell.angle_alpha   90.00
_cell.angle_beta   90.00
_cell.angle_gamma   90.00
#
_symmetry.space_group_name_H-M   'P 1'
#
loop_
_entity.id
_entity.type
_entity.pdbx_description
1 polymer ?
#
loop_
_entity_poly.entity_id
_entity_poly.type
_entity_poly.pdbx_seq_one_letter_code
_entity_poly.pdbx_strand_id
1 'polypeptide(L)'
;MAKKGFYGNYGYKDLVSAFGWIQRFIHGFGGDPDNITALGESAGGAAVTTLLWQEERLFTKLIAMGGSCCLIPPAPMEAHDSLFDKAMECLGLEDEPFEKQLEALQTMPVDDLITKTFQAVPALPAIDEIFLPKAHGIFRLSDPEDLSIPGKTWCKSMILGDCKDDGLVMGLGILAGGRVSTIPETFPAHFEKAFSSDPEDLALIKQHYPIGPDTPPEQAFNTLLQMSSDIGFLAPTHYLAAGFPGKSFIYHFNYRNPWKGLWRGKASHILDIAVALGNYNSSGLDELGVQTSADMQEAFIKFTNDEDPWEVFQEIETGPMRVFGDSERGKMVMNLAEAERYPELFDLVENVGWSKWWTAISTYL
;
A
#
# COMPACT_ATOMS: atom_id res chain seq x y z
N MET A 1 -5.73 2.71 26.20
CA MET A 1 -7.05 2.58 25.54
C MET A 1 -7.67 1.18 25.70
N ALA A 2 -6.93 0.09 25.39
CA ALA A 2 -7.44 -1.29 25.47
C ALA A 2 -7.94 -1.68 26.88
N LYS A 3 -7.18 -1.31 27.92
CA LYS A 3 -7.55 -1.55 29.34
C LYS A 3 -8.82 -0.83 29.80
N LYS A 4 -9.33 0.11 28.99
CA LYS A 4 -10.56 0.88 29.24
C LYS A 4 -11.72 0.45 28.32
N GLY A 5 -11.56 -0.64 27.56
CA GLY A 5 -12.61 -1.22 26.71
C GLY A 5 -12.78 -0.57 25.33
N PHE A 6 -11.85 0.29 24.91
CA PHE A 6 -11.83 0.85 23.55
C PHE A 6 -10.99 -0.05 22.65
N TYR A 7 -11.65 -0.67 21.67
CA TYR A 7 -11.02 -1.50 20.64
C TYR A 7 -10.94 -0.71 19.34
N GLY A 8 -9.80 -0.75 18.65
CA GLY A 8 -9.54 0.05 17.45
C GLY A 8 -10.30 -0.43 16.21
N ASN A 9 -9.75 -0.11 15.03
CA ASN A 9 -10.20 -0.59 13.73
C ASN A 9 -11.64 -0.19 13.32
N TYR A 10 -12.20 0.89 13.87
CA TYR A 10 -13.57 1.31 13.54
C TYR A 10 -13.78 1.55 12.04
N GLY A 11 -12.84 2.21 11.35
CA GLY A 11 -12.93 2.40 9.90
C GLY A 11 -13.00 1.07 9.12
N TYR A 12 -12.32 0.02 9.59
CA TYR A 12 -12.44 -1.31 8.99
C TYR A 12 -13.78 -1.99 9.32
N LYS A 13 -14.28 -1.83 10.54
CA LYS A 13 -15.62 -2.33 10.95
C LYS A 13 -16.73 -1.65 10.15
N ASP A 14 -16.54 -0.39 9.78
CA ASP A 14 -17.44 0.33 8.87
C ASP A 14 -17.42 -0.29 7.47
N LEU A 15 -16.23 -0.65 6.94
CA LEU A 15 -16.13 -1.36 5.66
C LEU A 15 -16.80 -2.74 5.70
N VAL A 16 -16.61 -3.52 6.77
CA VAL A 16 -17.33 -4.80 6.97
C VAL A 16 -18.84 -4.57 6.94
N SER A 17 -19.32 -3.57 7.66
CA SER A 17 -20.75 -3.22 7.71
C SER A 17 -21.27 -2.80 6.33
N ALA A 18 -20.47 -2.04 5.56
CA ALA A 18 -20.81 -1.62 4.20
C ALA A 18 -20.89 -2.82 3.24
N PHE A 19 -19.92 -3.75 3.28
CA PHE A 19 -19.96 -4.95 2.47
C PHE A 19 -21.13 -5.87 2.85
N GLY A 20 -21.44 -6.01 4.14
CA GLY A 20 -22.63 -6.73 4.60
C GLY A 20 -23.93 -6.11 4.08
N TRP A 21 -24.00 -4.78 4.00
CA TRP A 21 -25.12 -4.08 3.36
C TRP A 21 -25.18 -4.37 1.86
N ILE A 22 -24.06 -4.26 1.14
CA ILE A 22 -23.99 -4.52 -0.30
C ILE A 22 -24.46 -5.94 -0.60
N GLN A 23 -23.91 -6.95 0.08
CA GLN A 23 -24.31 -8.35 -0.09
C GLN A 23 -25.82 -8.55 0.09
N ARG A 24 -26.41 -7.86 1.07
CA ARG A 24 -27.85 -7.99 1.35
C ARG A 24 -28.72 -7.29 0.31
N PHE A 25 -28.29 -6.16 -0.24
CA PHE A 25 -29.18 -5.26 -0.98
C PHE A 25 -28.83 -5.02 -2.45
N ILE A 26 -27.66 -5.46 -2.92
CA ILE A 26 -27.20 -5.16 -4.30
C ILE A 26 -28.12 -5.75 -5.38
N HIS A 27 -28.84 -6.84 -5.08
CA HIS A 27 -29.85 -7.42 -5.97
C HIS A 27 -30.97 -6.43 -6.32
N GLY A 28 -31.31 -5.50 -5.41
CA GLY A 28 -32.30 -4.45 -5.66
C GLY A 28 -31.85 -3.43 -6.71
N PHE A 29 -30.54 -3.38 -7.00
CA PHE A 29 -29.92 -2.55 -8.03
C PHE A 29 -29.58 -3.35 -9.30
N GLY A 30 -29.98 -4.63 -9.36
CA GLY A 30 -29.68 -5.54 -10.47
C GLY A 30 -28.27 -6.15 -10.44
N GLY A 31 -27.53 -5.99 -9.33
CA GLY A 31 -26.24 -6.65 -9.14
C GLY A 31 -26.36 -8.03 -8.51
N ASP A 32 -25.30 -8.82 -8.63
CA ASP A 32 -25.23 -10.18 -8.09
C ASP A 32 -24.48 -10.18 -6.73
N PRO A 33 -25.13 -10.56 -5.62
CA PRO A 33 -24.46 -10.62 -4.31
C PRO A 33 -23.39 -11.71 -4.23
N ASP A 34 -23.38 -12.68 -5.15
CA ASP A 34 -22.35 -13.72 -5.25
C ASP A 34 -21.20 -13.33 -6.18
N ASN A 35 -21.26 -12.16 -6.81
CA ASN A 35 -20.22 -11.63 -7.67
C ASN A 35 -19.91 -10.15 -7.31
N ILE A 36 -19.28 -9.96 -6.15
CA ILE A 36 -18.86 -8.65 -5.66
C ILE A 36 -17.34 -8.54 -5.79
N THR A 37 -16.87 -7.50 -6.49
CA THR A 37 -15.45 -7.15 -6.56
C THR A 37 -15.17 -5.93 -5.69
N ALA A 38 -14.28 -6.07 -4.71
CA ALA A 38 -13.77 -4.93 -3.94
C ALA A 38 -12.58 -4.29 -4.67
N LEU A 39 -12.65 -2.99 -4.97
CA LEU A 39 -11.53 -2.24 -5.53
C LEU A 39 -11.07 -1.19 -4.52
N GLY A 40 -9.76 -1.12 -4.29
CA GLY A 40 -9.16 -0.10 -3.44
C GLY A 40 -7.82 0.37 -3.98
N GLU A 41 -7.56 1.67 -3.85
CA GLU A 41 -6.28 2.29 -4.19
C GLU A 41 -5.57 2.81 -2.93
N SER A 42 -4.25 2.71 -2.86
CA SER A 42 -3.43 3.14 -1.73
C SER A 42 -3.91 2.55 -0.40
N ALA A 43 -4.28 3.38 0.58
CA ALA A 43 -4.90 2.96 1.83
C ALA A 43 -6.18 2.12 1.62
N GLY A 44 -6.93 2.35 0.54
CA GLY A 44 -8.05 1.50 0.12
C GLY A 44 -7.58 0.11 -0.35
N GLY A 45 -6.48 0.02 -1.09
CA GLY A 45 -5.85 -1.24 -1.48
C GLY A 45 -5.35 -2.02 -0.27
N ALA A 46 -4.71 -1.31 0.67
CA ALA A 46 -4.36 -1.84 1.97
C ALA A 46 -5.59 -2.32 2.76
N ALA A 47 -6.71 -1.60 2.66
CA ALA A 47 -7.91 -1.97 3.37
C ALA A 47 -8.59 -3.21 2.82
N VAL A 48 -8.80 -3.31 1.49
CA VAL A 48 -9.44 -4.50 0.91
C VAL A 48 -8.60 -5.76 1.09
N THR A 49 -7.28 -5.65 1.11
CA THR A 49 -6.40 -6.79 1.43
C THR A 49 -6.39 -7.11 2.92
N THR A 50 -6.53 -6.12 3.81
CA THR A 50 -6.71 -6.34 5.26
C THR A 50 -8.06 -7.02 5.58
N LEU A 51 -9.10 -6.77 4.78
CA LEU A 51 -10.40 -7.43 4.94
C LEU A 51 -10.37 -8.95 4.68
N LEU A 52 -9.31 -9.49 4.04
CA LEU A 52 -9.09 -10.93 3.93
C LEU A 52 -8.89 -11.62 5.31
N TRP A 53 -8.68 -10.85 6.37
CA TRP A 53 -8.57 -11.37 7.72
C TRP A 53 -9.91 -11.71 8.37
N GLN A 54 -11.03 -11.41 7.70
CA GLN A 54 -12.36 -11.69 8.21
C GLN A 54 -12.81 -13.11 7.82
N GLU A 55 -13.43 -13.81 8.78
CA GLU A 55 -14.00 -15.15 8.60
C GLU A 55 -15.18 -15.15 7.61
N GLU A 56 -16.01 -14.11 7.69
CA GLU A 56 -17.14 -13.96 6.78
C GLU A 56 -16.67 -13.49 5.41
N ARG A 57 -17.22 -14.11 4.35
CA ARG A 57 -17.03 -13.62 2.98
C ARG A 57 -17.62 -12.22 2.87
N LEU A 58 -16.82 -11.23 2.49
CA LEU A 58 -17.27 -9.84 2.28
C LEU A 58 -17.43 -9.50 0.78
N PHE A 59 -16.58 -10.08 -0.05
CA PHE A 59 -16.58 -9.96 -1.51
C PHE A 59 -16.06 -11.29 -2.10
N THR A 60 -16.13 -11.48 -3.41
CA THR A 60 -15.59 -12.68 -4.08
C THR A 60 -14.28 -12.43 -4.79
N LYS A 61 -14.00 -11.19 -5.17
CA LYS A 61 -12.79 -10.79 -5.90
C LYS A 61 -12.28 -9.47 -5.37
N LEU A 62 -10.99 -9.20 -5.54
CA LEU A 62 -10.43 -7.90 -5.18
C LEU A 62 -9.49 -7.31 -6.24
N ILE A 63 -9.40 -5.99 -6.27
CA ILE A 63 -8.41 -5.24 -7.03
C ILE A 63 -7.73 -4.29 -6.04
N ALA A 64 -6.43 -4.45 -5.81
CA ALA A 64 -5.64 -3.56 -4.97
C ALA A 64 -4.60 -2.82 -5.82
N MET A 65 -4.70 -1.50 -5.83
CA MET A 65 -3.91 -0.60 -6.67
C MET A 65 -2.97 0.23 -5.79
N GLY A 66 -1.66 0.15 -5.99
CA GLY A 66 -0.67 0.93 -5.23
C GLY A 66 -0.77 0.75 -3.71
N GLY A 67 -1.25 -0.40 -3.20
CA GLY A 67 -1.48 -0.56 -1.77
C GLY A 67 -1.80 -1.98 -1.34
N SER A 68 -1.29 -2.38 -0.17
CA SER A 68 -1.52 -3.69 0.42
C SER A 68 -1.47 -3.64 1.95
N CYS A 69 -1.99 -4.68 2.60
CA CYS A 69 -1.93 -4.83 4.05
C CYS A 69 -0.49 -4.90 4.62
N CYS A 70 0.53 -5.01 3.76
CA CYS A 70 1.95 -4.91 4.12
C CYS A 70 2.45 -3.46 4.12
N LEU A 71 1.95 -2.63 3.20
CA LEU A 71 2.32 -1.22 3.11
C LEU A 71 1.95 -0.49 4.41
N ILE A 72 0.76 -0.80 4.93
CA ILE A 72 0.25 -0.28 6.21
C ILE A 72 0.08 -1.47 7.18
N PRO A 73 1.18 -1.96 7.79
CA PRO A 73 1.12 -3.13 8.64
C PRO A 73 0.40 -2.82 9.97
N PRO A 74 -0.28 -3.81 10.56
CA PRO A 74 -0.95 -3.62 11.84
C PRO A 74 0.07 -3.44 12.97
N ALA A 75 -0.23 -2.57 13.92
CA ALA A 75 0.59 -2.29 15.09
C ALA A 75 -0.01 -2.87 16.37
N PRO A 76 0.81 -3.31 17.35
CA PRO A 76 0.33 -3.80 18.64
C PRO A 76 -0.38 -2.70 19.43
N MET A 77 -1.28 -3.08 20.35
CA MET A 77 -2.06 -2.11 21.14
C MET A 77 -1.18 -1.15 21.96
N GLU A 78 0.02 -1.57 22.38
CA GLU A 78 0.97 -0.72 23.10
C GLU A 78 1.47 0.45 22.23
N ALA A 79 1.67 0.21 20.92
CA ALA A 79 2.03 1.28 19.99
C ALA A 79 0.86 2.26 19.83
N HIS A 80 -0.38 1.77 19.79
CA HIS A 80 -1.58 2.60 19.77
C HIS A 80 -1.78 3.41 21.05
N ASP A 81 -1.41 2.87 22.21
CA ASP A 81 -1.41 3.62 23.47
C ASP A 81 -0.38 4.77 23.40
N SER A 82 0.82 4.55 22.84
CA SER A 82 1.80 5.63 22.62
C SER A 82 1.33 6.68 21.61
N LEU A 83 0.63 6.26 20.55
CA LEU A 83 0.02 7.17 19.57
C LEU A 83 -1.12 8.00 20.19
N PHE A 84 -1.89 7.42 21.10
CA PHE A 84 -2.90 8.16 21.86
C PHE A 84 -2.27 9.21 22.76
N ASP A 85 -1.21 8.86 23.51
CA ASP A 85 -0.48 9.82 24.33
C ASP A 85 0.06 10.97 23.46
N LYS A 86 0.60 10.65 22.28
CA LYS A 86 1.05 11.66 21.32
C LYS A 86 -0.09 12.57 20.83
N ALA A 87 -1.26 12.00 20.57
CA ALA A 87 -2.44 12.78 20.22
C ALA A 87 -2.82 13.75 21.34
N MET A 88 -2.75 13.32 22.61
CA MET A 88 -3.05 14.17 23.76
C MET A 88 -2.04 15.33 23.88
N GLU A 89 -0.75 15.08 23.68
CA GLU A 89 0.27 16.13 23.61
C GLU A 89 -0.03 17.17 22.51
N CYS A 90 -0.37 16.71 21.31
CA CYS A 90 -0.71 17.59 20.19
C CYS A 90 -1.95 18.45 20.47
N LEU A 91 -2.84 17.99 21.33
CA LEU A 91 -4.07 18.68 21.72
C LEU A 91 -3.91 19.53 22.99
N GLY A 92 -2.79 19.42 23.72
CA GLY A 92 -2.57 20.07 25.01
C GLY A 92 -3.43 19.46 26.13
N LEU A 93 -3.65 18.14 26.09
CA LEU A 93 -4.51 17.39 26.99
C LEU A 93 -3.74 16.32 27.79
N GLU A 94 -2.42 16.24 27.68
CA GLU A 94 -1.57 15.21 28.25
C GLU A 94 -1.67 15.10 29.79
N ASP A 95 -1.86 16.24 30.47
CA ASP A 95 -1.97 16.32 31.92
C ASP A 95 -3.41 16.17 32.44
N GLU A 96 -4.41 16.16 31.56
CA GLU A 96 -5.81 16.04 31.96
C GLU A 96 -6.17 14.57 32.28
N PRO A 97 -7.03 14.33 33.28
CA PRO A 97 -7.60 13.01 33.52
C PRO A 97 -8.28 12.44 32.28
N PHE A 98 -8.22 11.11 32.12
CA PHE A 98 -8.78 10.39 30.96
C PHE A 98 -10.23 10.77 30.66
N GLU A 99 -11.07 10.95 31.67
CA GLU A 99 -12.48 11.30 31.49
C GLU A 99 -12.64 12.67 30.80
N LYS A 100 -11.78 13.64 31.12
CA LYS A 100 -11.76 14.95 30.45
C LYS A 100 -11.12 14.89 29.07
N GLN A 101 -10.07 14.08 28.89
CA GLN A 101 -9.49 13.84 27.57
C GLN A 101 -10.56 13.27 26.62
N LEU A 102 -11.35 12.31 27.09
CA LEU A 102 -12.44 11.70 26.31
C LEU A 102 -13.56 12.71 26.00
N GLU A 103 -14.01 13.47 27.00
CA GLU A 103 -15.02 14.52 26.79
C GLU A 103 -14.55 15.55 25.75
N ALA A 104 -13.29 15.98 25.84
CA ALA A 104 -12.70 16.89 24.88
C ALA A 104 -12.68 16.28 23.47
N LEU A 105 -12.21 15.03 23.32
CA LEU A 105 -12.18 14.34 22.03
C LEU A 105 -13.57 14.16 21.40
N GLN A 106 -14.62 13.95 22.20
CA GLN A 106 -15.99 13.77 21.73
C GLN A 106 -16.68 15.08 21.34
N THR A 107 -16.24 16.21 21.87
CA THR A 107 -16.88 17.52 21.68
C THR A 107 -16.08 18.49 20.82
N MET A 108 -14.79 18.21 20.61
CA MET A 108 -13.91 19.02 19.77
C MET A 108 -14.40 19.07 18.31
N PRO A 109 -14.32 20.24 17.64
CA PRO A 109 -14.53 20.31 16.21
C PRO A 109 -13.60 19.36 15.46
N VAL A 110 -14.14 18.56 14.54
CA VAL A 110 -13.38 17.55 13.79
C VAL A 110 -12.19 18.18 13.04
N ASP A 111 -12.37 19.38 12.49
CA ASP A 111 -11.29 20.09 11.79
C ASP A 111 -10.11 20.42 12.71
N ASP A 112 -10.37 20.75 13.98
CA ASP A 112 -9.31 21.00 14.96
C ASP A 112 -8.59 19.72 15.32
N LEU A 113 -9.34 18.63 15.53
CA LEU A 113 -8.78 17.31 15.82
C LEU A 113 -7.85 16.85 14.69
N ILE A 114 -8.34 16.89 13.45
CA ILE A 114 -7.56 16.49 12.27
C ILE A 114 -6.34 17.38 12.11
N THR A 115 -6.52 18.71 12.09
CA THR A 115 -5.44 19.65 11.82
C THR A 115 -4.29 19.51 12.82
N LYS A 116 -4.61 19.23 14.10
CA LYS A 116 -3.60 19.11 15.15
C LYS A 116 -2.94 17.74 15.25
N THR A 117 -3.62 16.67 14.82
CA THR A 117 -3.15 15.28 15.05
C THR A 117 -2.69 14.56 13.79
N PHE A 118 -3.22 14.89 12.61
CA PHE A 118 -3.05 14.11 11.37
C PHE A 118 -1.58 13.88 10.98
N GLN A 119 -0.70 14.86 11.20
CA GLN A 119 0.72 14.71 10.88
C GLN A 119 1.51 13.93 11.95
N ALA A 120 1.02 13.87 13.18
CA ALA A 120 1.73 13.28 14.31
C ALA A 120 1.26 11.86 14.65
N VAL A 121 0.04 11.51 14.24
CA VAL A 121 -0.63 10.25 14.62
C VAL A 121 -0.97 9.47 13.36
N PRO A 122 -0.09 8.56 12.89
CA PRO A 122 -0.38 7.72 11.74
C PRO A 122 -1.59 6.81 11.98
N ALA A 123 -2.45 6.69 10.96
CA ALA A 123 -3.59 5.79 10.98
C ALA A 123 -3.14 4.35 10.66
N LEU A 124 -2.75 3.61 11.71
CA LEU A 124 -2.35 2.20 11.59
C LEU A 124 -3.50 1.28 12.01
N PRO A 125 -3.66 0.08 11.39
CA PRO A 125 -4.51 -0.95 11.95
C PRO A 125 -4.00 -1.39 13.33
N ALA A 126 -4.91 -1.82 14.19
CA ALA A 126 -4.59 -2.33 15.52
C ALA A 126 -4.66 -3.85 15.56
N ILE A 127 -3.64 -4.50 16.13
CA ILE A 127 -3.71 -5.92 16.52
C ILE A 127 -4.54 -5.97 17.81
N ASP A 128 -5.86 -6.04 17.67
CA ASP A 128 -6.82 -5.94 18.78
C ASP A 128 -7.40 -7.29 19.20
N GLU A 129 -6.96 -8.38 18.58
CA GLU A 129 -7.42 -9.77 18.81
C GLU A 129 -8.92 -10.00 18.53
N ILE A 130 -9.63 -8.99 18.02
CA ILE A 130 -11.05 -9.04 17.70
C ILE A 130 -11.24 -8.93 16.19
N PHE A 131 -10.73 -7.85 15.61
CA PHE A 131 -10.79 -7.57 14.19
C PHE A 131 -9.55 -8.07 13.47
N LEU A 132 -8.36 -7.84 14.05
CA LEU A 132 -7.08 -8.32 13.54
C LEU A 132 -6.32 -9.11 14.62
N PRO A 133 -6.17 -10.45 14.46
CA PRO A 133 -5.67 -11.30 15.53
C PRO A 133 -4.15 -11.34 15.68
N LYS A 134 -3.39 -10.92 14.67
CA LYS A 134 -1.92 -11.06 14.67
C LYS A 134 -1.28 -10.11 13.67
N ALA A 135 0.01 -9.86 13.87
CA ALA A 135 0.85 -9.22 12.88
C ALA A 135 1.07 -10.12 11.66
N HIS A 136 1.36 -9.50 10.53
CA HIS A 136 1.71 -10.19 9.29
C HIS A 136 2.82 -9.43 8.55
N GLY A 137 3.62 -10.18 7.79
CA GLY A 137 4.66 -9.66 6.91
C GLY A 137 4.67 -10.46 5.61
N ILE A 138 5.36 -9.95 4.59
CA ILE A 138 5.25 -10.47 3.21
C ILE A 138 5.55 -11.98 3.10
N PHE A 139 6.55 -12.49 3.81
CA PHE A 139 6.97 -13.90 3.73
C PHE A 139 5.94 -14.88 4.29
N ARG A 140 5.15 -14.44 5.28
CA ARG A 140 4.02 -15.23 5.78
C ARG A 140 2.88 -15.19 4.78
N LEU A 141 2.62 -14.02 4.21
CA LEU A 141 1.52 -13.83 3.27
C LEU A 141 1.75 -14.61 1.97
N SER A 142 3.02 -14.85 1.59
CA SER A 142 3.44 -15.60 0.40
C SER A 142 3.32 -17.11 0.52
N ASP A 143 2.94 -17.68 1.66
CA ASP A 143 2.65 -19.12 1.78
C ASP A 143 1.20 -19.40 1.36
N PRO A 144 0.94 -20.06 0.21
CA PRO A 144 -0.43 -20.37 -0.23
C PRO A 144 -1.14 -21.37 0.70
N GLU A 145 -0.39 -22.16 1.45
CA GLU A 145 -0.92 -23.15 2.40
C GLU A 145 -1.21 -22.53 3.78
N ASP A 146 -0.75 -21.30 4.06
CA ASP A 146 -1.11 -20.58 5.28
C ASP A 146 -2.56 -20.06 5.20
N LEU A 147 -3.50 -20.96 5.45
CA LEU A 147 -4.95 -20.68 5.56
C LEU A 147 -5.33 -20.01 6.88
N SER A 148 -4.36 -19.57 7.69
CA SER A 148 -4.64 -18.80 8.89
C SER A 148 -5.09 -17.36 8.63
N ILE A 149 -5.25 -17.01 7.34
CA ILE A 149 -5.92 -15.83 6.80
C ILE A 149 -7.23 -16.32 6.17
N PRO A 150 -8.37 -16.18 6.86
CA PRO A 150 -9.62 -16.85 6.45
C PRO A 150 -10.06 -16.52 5.02
N GLY A 151 -9.81 -15.30 4.55
CA GLY A 151 -10.15 -14.84 3.21
C GLY A 151 -9.47 -15.54 2.06
N LYS A 152 -8.40 -16.29 2.32
CA LYS A 152 -7.84 -17.23 1.34
C LYS A 152 -8.82 -18.35 0.96
N THR A 153 -9.85 -18.61 1.78
CA THR A 153 -10.85 -19.66 1.51
C THR A 153 -12.08 -19.16 0.74
N TRP A 154 -12.40 -17.86 0.82
CA TRP A 154 -13.62 -17.29 0.21
C TRP A 154 -13.35 -16.32 -0.94
N CYS A 155 -12.18 -15.67 -1.00
CA CYS A 155 -11.79 -14.83 -2.12
C CYS A 155 -11.28 -15.73 -3.25
N LYS A 156 -11.80 -15.56 -4.47
CA LYS A 156 -11.52 -16.43 -5.61
C LYS A 156 -10.37 -15.93 -6.48
N SER A 157 -10.29 -14.62 -6.67
CA SER A 157 -9.28 -14.00 -7.53
C SER A 157 -8.91 -12.59 -7.08
N MET A 158 -7.70 -12.17 -7.42
CA MET A 158 -7.22 -10.82 -7.16
C MET A 158 -6.43 -10.23 -8.32
N ILE A 159 -6.60 -8.92 -8.56
CA ILE A 159 -5.64 -8.10 -9.30
C ILE A 159 -4.86 -7.28 -8.28
N LEU A 160 -3.53 -7.27 -8.40
CA LEU A 160 -2.65 -6.43 -7.62
C LEU A 160 -1.80 -5.59 -8.57
N GLY A 161 -1.49 -4.35 -8.22
CA GLY A 161 -0.56 -3.57 -9.02
C GLY A 161 0.06 -2.38 -8.32
N ASP A 162 1.10 -1.86 -8.96
CA ASP A 162 1.89 -0.72 -8.52
C ASP A 162 2.13 0.27 -9.68
N CYS A 163 2.37 1.52 -9.32
CA CYS A 163 2.93 2.52 -10.22
C CYS A 163 4.46 2.53 -10.09
N LYS A 164 5.18 2.79 -11.20
CA LYS A 164 6.66 2.77 -11.21
C LYS A 164 7.27 3.70 -10.16
N ASP A 165 6.65 4.85 -9.94
CA ASP A 165 7.11 5.87 -9.02
C ASP A 165 6.15 6.00 -7.81
N ASP A 166 5.61 4.89 -7.29
CA ASP A 166 4.68 4.86 -6.15
C ASP A 166 5.25 5.53 -4.88
N GLY A 167 6.54 5.31 -4.63
CA GLY A 167 7.25 5.88 -3.48
C GLY A 167 7.24 7.41 -3.43
N LEU A 168 6.87 8.11 -4.52
CA LEU A 168 6.72 9.57 -4.52
C LEU A 168 5.73 10.08 -3.45
N VAL A 169 4.69 9.30 -3.12
CA VAL A 169 3.74 9.69 -2.06
C VAL A 169 4.42 9.79 -0.70
N MET A 170 5.43 8.95 -0.45
CA MET A 170 6.20 8.93 0.79
C MET A 170 7.11 10.16 0.94
N GLY A 171 7.45 10.83 -0.16
CA GLY A 171 8.28 12.02 -0.16
C GLY A 171 7.55 13.30 0.27
N LEU A 172 6.21 13.30 0.36
CA LEU A 172 5.43 14.51 0.64
C LEU A 172 5.75 15.12 2.01
N GLY A 173 5.94 14.28 3.05
CA GLY A 173 6.32 14.75 4.38
C GLY A 173 7.74 15.34 4.43
N ILE A 174 8.67 14.76 3.68
CA ILE A 174 10.04 15.27 3.52
C ILE A 174 10.03 16.64 2.84
N LEU A 175 9.25 16.78 1.76
CA LEU A 175 9.12 18.04 1.02
C LEU A 175 8.48 19.14 1.88
N ALA A 176 7.36 18.82 2.54
CA ALA A 176 6.67 19.76 3.42
C ALA A 176 7.54 20.21 4.60
N GLY A 177 8.36 19.30 5.14
CA GLY A 177 9.31 19.57 6.21
C GLY A 177 10.63 20.20 5.75
N GLY A 178 10.85 20.41 4.45
CA GLY A 178 12.11 20.94 3.92
C GLY A 178 13.34 20.06 4.20
N ARG A 179 13.14 18.74 4.37
CA ARG A 179 14.20 17.80 4.80
C ARG A 179 15.08 17.26 3.68
N VAL A 180 14.80 17.59 2.41
CA VAL A 180 15.57 17.08 1.26
C VAL A 180 17.07 17.31 1.40
N SER A 181 17.48 18.51 1.86
CA SER A 181 18.88 18.88 2.00
C SER A 181 19.65 18.07 3.05
N THR A 182 18.96 17.46 4.03
CA THR A 182 19.59 16.73 5.14
C THR A 182 19.59 15.21 4.93
N ILE A 183 18.97 14.69 3.87
CA ILE A 183 18.92 13.25 3.58
C ILE A 183 20.33 12.64 3.47
N PRO A 184 21.30 13.24 2.74
CA PRO A 184 22.65 12.68 2.61
C PRO A 184 23.34 12.36 3.94
N GLU A 185 23.02 13.10 5.00
CA GLU A 185 23.61 12.92 6.34
C GLU A 185 22.71 12.08 7.26
N THR A 186 21.41 12.36 7.28
CA THR A 186 20.48 11.78 8.26
C THR A 186 20.04 10.36 7.90
N PHE A 187 19.88 10.06 6.60
CA PHE A 187 19.46 8.74 6.15
C PHE A 187 20.50 7.66 6.48
N PRO A 188 21.79 7.83 6.15
CA PRO A 188 22.81 6.83 6.49
C PRO A 188 22.89 6.57 8.00
N ALA A 189 22.85 7.63 8.82
CA ALA A 189 22.89 7.50 10.28
C ALA A 189 21.69 6.72 10.83
N HIS A 190 20.49 6.95 10.28
CA HIS A 190 19.29 6.19 10.63
C HIS A 190 19.42 4.72 10.27
N PHE A 191 19.88 4.41 9.06
CA PHE A 191 20.05 3.03 8.59
C PHE A 191 21.18 2.29 9.33
N GLU A 192 22.28 2.97 9.66
CA GLU A 192 23.35 2.42 10.49
C GLU A 192 22.86 2.02 11.88
N LYS A 193 21.97 2.81 12.47
CA LYS A 193 21.31 2.47 13.73
C LYS A 193 20.34 1.30 13.55
N ALA A 194 19.50 1.32 12.51
CA ALA A 194 18.50 0.27 12.28
C ALA A 194 19.14 -1.10 11.96
N PHE A 195 20.31 -1.11 11.33
CA PHE A 195 21.06 -2.31 10.95
C PHE A 195 22.34 -2.51 11.75
N SER A 196 22.43 -1.98 12.98
CA SER A 196 23.64 -2.07 13.81
C SER A 196 24.09 -3.50 14.10
N SER A 197 23.15 -4.45 14.10
CA SER A 197 23.41 -5.88 14.32
C SER A 197 23.68 -6.67 13.04
N ASP A 198 23.44 -6.08 11.87
CA ASP A 198 23.42 -6.78 10.57
C ASP A 198 24.17 -5.94 9.51
N PRO A 199 25.51 -5.82 9.64
CA PRO A 199 26.31 -4.93 8.80
C PRO A 199 26.42 -5.40 7.34
N GLU A 200 26.26 -6.70 7.08
CA GLU A 200 26.28 -7.28 5.73
C GLU A 200 25.03 -6.86 4.95
N ASP A 201 23.86 -6.92 5.58
CA ASP A 201 22.59 -6.43 5.01
C ASP A 201 22.68 -4.94 4.69
N LEU A 202 23.22 -4.14 5.61
CA LEU A 202 23.41 -2.71 5.37
C LEU A 202 24.36 -2.44 4.20
N ALA A 203 25.42 -3.24 4.03
CA ALA A 203 26.33 -3.12 2.91
C ALA A 203 25.64 -3.43 1.58
N LEU A 204 24.78 -4.46 1.54
CA LEU A 204 23.95 -4.78 0.37
C LEU A 204 22.99 -3.63 0.05
N ILE A 205 22.25 -3.10 1.04
CA ILE A 205 21.37 -1.95 0.83
C ILE A 205 22.15 -0.75 0.26
N LYS A 206 23.31 -0.42 0.83
CA LYS A 206 24.15 0.71 0.37
C LYS A 206 24.71 0.50 -1.04
N GLN A 207 24.98 -0.75 -1.44
CA GLN A 207 25.43 -1.09 -2.79
C GLN A 207 24.34 -0.80 -3.83
N HIS A 208 23.09 -1.13 -3.53
CA HIS A 208 21.98 -1.05 -4.48
C HIS A 208 21.24 0.30 -4.43
N TYR A 209 21.20 0.95 -3.26
CA TYR A 209 20.60 2.25 -3.01
C TYR A 209 21.61 3.21 -2.39
N PRO A 210 22.60 3.70 -3.17
CA PRO A 210 23.68 4.52 -2.64
C PRO A 210 23.16 5.90 -2.22
N ILE A 211 23.12 6.11 -0.90
CA ILE A 211 22.86 7.40 -0.25
C ILE A 211 23.96 7.61 0.80
N GLY A 212 24.69 8.70 0.69
CA GLY A 212 25.74 9.08 1.63
C GLY A 212 25.99 10.59 1.63
N PRO A 213 26.90 11.09 2.50
CA PRO A 213 27.16 12.52 2.65
C PRO A 213 27.59 13.24 1.36
N ASP A 214 28.23 12.52 0.44
CA ASP A 214 28.68 13.05 -0.86
C ASP A 214 27.60 12.95 -1.95
N THR A 215 26.46 12.31 -1.68
CA THR A 215 25.35 12.19 -2.62
C THR A 215 24.62 13.54 -2.72
N PRO A 216 24.43 14.11 -3.93
CA PRO A 216 23.62 15.32 -4.10
C PRO A 216 22.22 15.15 -3.47
N PRO A 217 21.69 16.14 -2.72
CA PRO A 217 20.43 15.99 -1.99
C PRO A 217 19.23 15.52 -2.82
N GLU A 218 19.07 16.05 -4.04
CA GLU A 218 17.99 15.63 -4.94
C GLU A 218 18.18 14.19 -5.43
N GLN A 219 19.42 13.75 -5.64
CA GLN A 219 19.71 12.36 -6.00
C GLN A 219 19.42 11.44 -4.81
N ALA A 220 19.85 11.81 -3.59
CA ALA A 220 19.56 11.07 -2.37
C ALA A 220 18.04 10.92 -2.15
N PHE A 221 17.29 12.00 -2.35
CA PHE A 221 15.83 11.97 -2.28
C PHE A 221 15.23 11.01 -3.30
N ASN A 222 15.61 11.11 -4.58
CA ASN A 222 15.10 10.21 -5.62
C ASN A 222 15.44 8.74 -5.34
N THR A 223 16.66 8.44 -4.88
CA THR A 223 17.07 7.07 -4.50
C THR A 223 16.23 6.53 -3.34
N LEU A 224 15.95 7.36 -2.32
CA LEU A 224 15.07 7.00 -1.21
C LEU A 224 13.65 6.68 -1.67
N LEU A 225 13.09 7.47 -2.59
CA LEU A 225 11.75 7.23 -3.13
C LEU A 225 11.70 6.00 -4.04
N GLN A 226 12.77 5.72 -4.80
CA GLN A 226 12.89 4.48 -5.56
C GLN A 226 12.88 3.27 -4.62
N MET A 227 13.74 3.29 -3.59
CA MET A 227 13.77 2.25 -2.56
C MET A 227 12.40 2.09 -1.88
N SER A 228 11.69 3.19 -1.62
CA SER A 228 10.33 3.15 -1.07
C SER A 228 9.31 2.51 -2.02
N SER A 229 9.43 2.76 -3.34
CA SER A 229 8.58 2.14 -4.36
C SER A 229 8.81 0.63 -4.40
N ASP A 230 10.08 0.23 -4.44
CA ASP A 230 10.49 -1.17 -4.55
C ASP A 230 10.06 -1.99 -3.32
N ILE A 231 10.35 -1.48 -2.12
CA ILE A 231 10.13 -2.21 -0.86
C ILE A 231 8.70 -2.04 -0.33
N GLY A 232 8.10 -0.86 -0.47
CA GLY A 232 6.77 -0.56 0.08
C GLY A 232 5.61 -1.03 -0.79
N PHE A 233 5.79 -1.09 -2.12
CA PHE A 233 4.68 -1.29 -3.06
C PHE A 233 4.91 -2.49 -3.98
N LEU A 234 6.02 -2.50 -4.71
CA LEU A 234 6.31 -3.53 -5.71
C LEU A 234 6.52 -4.92 -5.09
N ALA A 235 7.38 -5.03 -4.07
CA ALA A 235 7.64 -6.30 -3.41
C ALA A 235 6.36 -6.88 -2.76
N PRO A 236 5.62 -6.16 -1.90
CA PRO A 236 4.37 -6.68 -1.34
C PRO A 236 3.34 -7.16 -2.37
N THR A 237 3.23 -6.49 -3.52
CA THR A 237 2.36 -6.90 -4.63
C THR A 237 2.67 -8.32 -5.10
N HIS A 238 3.95 -8.65 -5.29
CA HIS A 238 4.36 -9.97 -5.76
C HIS A 238 4.22 -11.05 -4.70
N TYR A 239 4.64 -10.78 -3.47
CA TYR A 239 4.55 -11.76 -2.38
C TYR A 239 3.10 -12.08 -2.02
N LEU A 240 2.21 -11.08 -2.02
CA LEU A 240 0.79 -11.32 -1.80
C LEU A 240 0.16 -12.11 -2.94
N ALA A 241 0.52 -11.82 -4.20
CA ALA A 241 0.06 -12.58 -5.37
C ALA A 241 0.47 -14.05 -5.30
N ALA A 242 1.74 -14.31 -4.95
CA ALA A 242 2.32 -15.66 -4.91
C ALA A 242 1.70 -16.53 -3.80
N GLY A 243 1.38 -15.94 -2.65
CA GLY A 243 0.76 -16.67 -1.54
C GLY A 243 -0.75 -16.74 -1.60
N PHE A 244 -1.38 -16.29 -2.67
CA PHE A 244 -2.82 -16.39 -2.83
C PHE A 244 -3.19 -17.74 -3.47
N PRO A 245 -4.00 -18.58 -2.83
CA PRO A 245 -4.33 -19.92 -3.36
C PRO A 245 -5.32 -19.89 -4.54
N GLY A 246 -6.01 -18.76 -4.74
CA GLY A 246 -6.85 -18.54 -5.92
C GLY A 246 -6.06 -18.00 -7.11
N LYS A 247 -6.74 -17.37 -8.07
CA LYS A 247 -6.05 -16.73 -9.21
C LYS A 247 -5.55 -15.33 -8.83
N SER A 248 -4.26 -15.08 -8.99
CA SER A 248 -3.70 -13.73 -8.87
C SER A 248 -3.24 -13.21 -10.24
N PHE A 249 -3.34 -11.90 -10.42
CA PHE A 249 -2.92 -11.18 -11.62
C PHE A 249 -2.16 -9.94 -11.19
N ILE A 250 -0.97 -9.71 -11.75
CA ILE A 250 -0.16 -8.52 -11.44
C ILE A 250 -0.17 -7.55 -12.62
N TYR A 251 -0.29 -6.26 -12.33
CA TYR A 251 0.06 -5.21 -13.28
C TYR A 251 1.09 -4.20 -12.75
N HIS A 252 1.84 -3.60 -13.68
CA HIS A 252 2.76 -2.49 -13.46
C HIS A 252 2.33 -1.30 -14.30
N PHE A 253 2.12 -0.16 -13.67
CA PHE A 253 1.69 1.05 -14.35
C PHE A 253 2.88 1.99 -14.62
N ASN A 254 3.09 2.30 -15.91
CA ASN A 254 4.23 3.04 -16.43
C ASN A 254 3.85 4.31 -17.21
N TYR A 255 2.56 4.59 -17.39
CA TYR A 255 2.12 5.81 -18.09
C TYR A 255 2.60 7.06 -17.35
N ARG A 256 3.16 8.01 -18.08
CA ARG A 256 3.82 9.19 -17.50
C ARG A 256 2.84 10.34 -17.37
N ASN A 257 2.75 10.92 -16.17
CA ASN A 257 1.90 12.05 -15.85
C ASN A 257 2.10 13.20 -16.88
N PRO A 258 1.07 13.53 -17.69
CA PRO A 258 1.17 14.55 -18.72
C PRO A 258 0.99 15.97 -18.16
N TRP A 259 0.44 16.11 -16.96
CA TRP A 259 0.06 17.38 -16.37
C TRP A 259 1.25 18.16 -15.83
N LYS A 260 1.16 19.49 -15.88
CA LYS A 260 2.16 20.37 -15.24
C LYS A 260 2.08 20.20 -13.72
N GLY A 261 3.22 19.98 -13.08
CA GLY A 261 3.32 19.82 -11.64
C GLY A 261 4.66 19.20 -11.24
N LEU A 262 4.84 19.00 -9.94
CA LEU A 262 6.06 18.43 -9.36
C LEU A 262 6.40 17.04 -9.94
N TRP A 263 5.37 16.23 -10.20
CA TRP A 263 5.50 14.85 -10.66
C TRP A 263 5.25 14.65 -12.15
N ARG A 264 5.38 15.72 -12.95
CA ARG A 264 5.28 15.61 -14.42
C ARG A 264 6.30 14.61 -14.94
N GLY A 265 5.88 13.74 -15.85
CA GLY A 265 6.76 12.73 -16.46
C GLY A 265 7.05 11.52 -15.56
N LYS A 266 6.40 11.42 -14.39
CA LYS A 266 6.47 10.27 -13.49
C LYS A 266 5.22 9.41 -13.61
N ALA A 267 5.35 8.10 -13.42
CA ALA A 267 4.20 7.23 -13.21
C ALA A 267 3.94 7.20 -11.70
N SER A 268 3.44 8.31 -11.18
CA SER A 268 3.29 8.54 -9.75
C SER A 268 2.19 7.67 -9.15
N HIS A 269 2.27 7.44 -7.85
CA HIS A 269 1.14 6.96 -7.03
C HIS A 269 -0.17 7.66 -7.41
N ILE A 270 -1.31 6.97 -7.26
CA ILE A 270 -2.68 7.38 -7.65
C ILE A 270 -2.94 7.64 -9.14
N LEU A 271 -1.92 7.63 -10.01
CA LEU A 271 -2.12 7.96 -11.43
C LEU A 271 -2.87 6.85 -12.17
N ASP A 272 -2.66 5.61 -11.77
CA ASP A 272 -3.31 4.43 -12.35
C ASP A 272 -4.83 4.44 -12.14
N ILE A 273 -5.34 4.77 -10.95
CA ILE A 273 -6.80 4.90 -10.73
C ILE A 273 -7.38 6.09 -11.50
N ALA A 274 -6.65 7.21 -11.60
CA ALA A 274 -7.07 8.36 -12.38
C ALA A 274 -7.26 8.01 -13.87
N VAL A 275 -6.39 7.14 -14.40
CA VAL A 275 -6.46 6.63 -15.78
C VAL A 275 -7.52 5.53 -15.91
N ALA A 276 -7.58 4.56 -14.99
CA ALA A 276 -8.51 3.44 -15.04
C ALA A 276 -9.98 3.87 -15.01
N LEU A 277 -10.33 4.91 -14.23
CA LEU A 277 -11.71 5.41 -14.17
C LEU A 277 -12.13 6.22 -15.41
N GLY A 278 -11.19 6.57 -16.30
CA GLY A 278 -11.48 7.26 -17.56
C GLY A 278 -11.93 8.72 -17.43
N ASN A 279 -11.84 9.30 -16.23
CA ASN A 279 -12.29 10.66 -15.92
C ASN A 279 -11.62 11.74 -16.80
N TYR A 280 -10.44 11.44 -17.36
CA TYR A 280 -9.63 12.37 -18.15
C TYR A 280 -9.53 12.00 -19.63
N ASN A 281 -10.33 11.04 -20.10
CA ASN A 281 -10.27 10.57 -21.49
C ASN A 281 -10.70 11.64 -22.51
N SER A 282 -11.65 12.49 -22.14
CA SER A 282 -12.12 13.60 -23.00
C SER A 282 -11.24 14.85 -22.90
N SER A 283 -10.45 14.97 -21.84
CA SER A 283 -9.57 16.12 -21.59
C SER A 283 -8.55 15.77 -20.52
N GLY A 284 -7.26 15.84 -20.85
CA GLY A 284 -6.17 15.73 -19.87
C GLY A 284 -5.15 14.64 -20.19
N LEU A 285 -5.56 13.59 -20.89
CA LEU A 285 -4.65 12.54 -21.37
C LEU A 285 -4.28 12.78 -22.84
N ASP A 286 -3.08 12.33 -23.22
CA ASP A 286 -2.69 12.17 -24.63
C ASP A 286 -3.22 10.84 -25.20
N GLU A 287 -2.94 10.56 -26.47
CA GLU A 287 -3.43 9.35 -27.16
C GLU A 287 -3.02 8.06 -26.42
N LEU A 288 -1.78 8.00 -25.93
CA LEU A 288 -1.29 6.87 -25.16
C LEU A 288 -2.05 6.73 -23.83
N GLY A 289 -2.33 7.83 -23.13
CA GLY A 289 -3.09 7.80 -21.88
C GLY A 289 -4.52 7.34 -22.08
N VAL A 290 -5.19 7.78 -23.15
CA VAL A 290 -6.54 7.33 -23.50
C VAL A 290 -6.55 5.83 -23.85
N GLN A 291 -5.55 5.37 -24.60
CA GLN A 291 -5.40 3.94 -24.91
C GLN A 291 -5.17 3.12 -23.63
N THR A 292 -4.29 3.59 -22.75
CA THR A 292 -4.00 2.94 -21.45
C THR A 292 -5.26 2.85 -20.59
N SER A 293 -6.07 3.92 -20.55
CA SER A 293 -7.36 3.94 -19.86
C SER A 293 -8.29 2.85 -20.40
N ALA A 294 -8.45 2.78 -21.73
CA ALA A 294 -9.30 1.77 -22.37
C ALA A 294 -8.85 0.34 -22.04
N ASP A 295 -7.54 0.10 -21.99
CA ASP A 295 -6.96 -1.22 -21.70
C ASP A 295 -7.20 -1.66 -20.26
N MET A 296 -7.00 -0.73 -19.30
CA MET A 296 -7.28 -0.99 -17.90
C MET A 296 -8.78 -1.22 -17.66
N GLN A 297 -9.64 -0.43 -18.30
CA GLN A 297 -11.09 -0.61 -18.22
C GLN A 297 -11.52 -1.96 -18.77
N GLU A 298 -11.03 -2.34 -19.96
CA GLU A 298 -11.32 -3.64 -20.56
C GLU A 298 -10.92 -4.78 -19.61
N ALA A 299 -9.73 -4.71 -19.03
CA ALA A 299 -9.26 -5.73 -18.10
C ALA A 299 -10.08 -5.80 -16.80
N PHE A 300 -10.39 -4.65 -16.18
CA PHE A 300 -11.17 -4.62 -14.94
C PHE A 300 -12.61 -5.08 -15.17
N ILE A 301 -13.19 -4.74 -16.32
CA ILE A 301 -14.52 -5.22 -16.73
C ILE A 301 -14.48 -6.74 -16.94
N LYS A 302 -13.50 -7.30 -17.65
CA LYS A 302 -13.34 -8.76 -17.79
C LYS A 302 -13.27 -9.45 -16.43
N PHE A 303 -12.38 -8.97 -15.56
CA PHE A 303 -12.19 -9.53 -14.23
C PHE A 303 -13.47 -9.51 -13.36
N THR A 304 -14.20 -8.39 -13.39
CA THR A 304 -15.49 -8.28 -12.67
C THR A 304 -16.58 -9.20 -13.25
N ASN A 305 -16.47 -9.61 -14.51
CA ASN A 305 -17.37 -10.56 -15.19
C ASN A 305 -16.88 -12.03 -15.18
N ASP A 306 -15.96 -12.38 -14.26
CA ASP A 306 -15.41 -13.75 -14.11
C ASP A 306 -14.59 -14.23 -15.31
N GLU A 307 -14.10 -13.30 -16.14
CA GLU A 307 -13.12 -13.56 -17.18
C GLU A 307 -11.71 -13.24 -16.68
N ASP A 308 -10.75 -14.09 -17.00
CA ASP A 308 -9.35 -13.82 -16.69
C ASP A 308 -8.89 -12.60 -17.52
N PRO A 309 -8.38 -11.52 -16.89
CA PRO A 309 -8.05 -10.29 -17.61
C PRO A 309 -6.77 -10.44 -18.46
N TRP A 310 -5.88 -11.37 -18.07
CA TRP A 310 -4.68 -11.83 -18.76
C TRP A 310 -4.20 -13.13 -18.11
N GLU A 311 -2.98 -13.60 -18.40
CA GLU A 311 -2.41 -14.82 -17.83
C GLU A 311 -2.27 -14.76 -16.29
N VAL A 312 -2.62 -15.86 -15.62
CA VAL A 312 -2.51 -15.99 -14.15
C VAL A 312 -1.05 -15.93 -13.73
N PHE A 313 -0.75 -15.12 -12.71
CA PHE A 313 0.56 -15.03 -12.09
C PHE A 313 0.89 -16.35 -11.38
N GLN A 314 2.08 -16.90 -11.61
CA GLN A 314 2.45 -18.25 -11.15
C GLN A 314 3.39 -18.23 -9.95
N GLU A 315 4.49 -17.49 -10.05
CA GLU A 315 5.53 -17.43 -9.03
C GLU A 315 6.32 -16.12 -9.13
N ILE A 316 7.02 -15.78 -8.05
CA ILE A 316 7.91 -14.60 -7.99
C ILE A 316 9.03 -14.76 -9.02
N GLU A 317 9.54 -13.65 -9.56
CA GLU A 317 10.58 -13.54 -10.61
C GLU A 317 10.19 -13.94 -12.04
N THR A 318 9.44 -15.03 -12.23
CA THR A 318 9.18 -15.61 -13.56
C THR A 318 7.71 -15.59 -13.96
N GLY A 319 6.79 -15.19 -13.07
CA GLY A 319 5.37 -15.13 -13.34
C GLY A 319 5.00 -14.05 -14.38
N PRO A 320 3.94 -14.29 -15.19
CA PRO A 320 3.48 -13.31 -16.17
C PRO A 320 2.86 -12.08 -15.49
N MET A 321 3.21 -10.89 -15.98
CA MET A 321 2.75 -9.61 -15.47
C MET A 321 2.31 -8.70 -16.62
N ARG A 322 1.33 -7.84 -16.37
CA ARG A 322 0.82 -6.87 -17.33
C ARG A 322 1.47 -5.51 -17.13
N VAL A 323 2.07 -4.91 -18.15
CA VAL A 323 2.52 -3.51 -18.11
C VAL A 323 1.47 -2.64 -18.78
N PHE A 324 1.04 -1.57 -18.11
CA PHE A 324 0.17 -0.54 -18.68
C PHE A 324 0.93 0.75 -18.90
N GLY A 325 0.62 1.49 -19.96
CA GLY A 325 1.20 2.83 -20.18
C GLY A 325 2.52 2.86 -20.93
N ASP A 326 2.89 1.76 -21.58
CA ASP A 326 3.94 1.68 -22.58
C ASP A 326 3.38 1.78 -24.01
N SER A 327 4.25 1.96 -25.00
CA SER A 327 3.83 2.08 -26.40
C SER A 327 3.19 0.81 -26.98
N GLU A 328 3.37 -0.33 -26.31
CA GLU A 328 2.81 -1.62 -26.70
C GLU A 328 1.57 -1.90 -25.84
N ARG A 329 0.38 -1.86 -26.45
CA ARG A 329 -0.91 -2.01 -25.79
C ARG A 329 -0.93 -3.14 -24.73
N GLY A 330 -0.79 -2.78 -23.45
CA GLY A 330 -0.87 -3.73 -22.35
C GLY A 330 0.12 -4.89 -22.49
N LYS A 331 1.42 -4.60 -22.55
CA LYS A 331 2.44 -5.61 -22.80
C LYS A 331 2.48 -6.66 -21.69
N MET A 332 2.52 -7.94 -22.07
CA MET A 332 2.85 -9.02 -21.13
C MET A 332 4.36 -9.16 -21.00
N VAL A 333 4.84 -9.28 -19.77
CA VAL A 333 6.26 -9.42 -19.43
C VAL A 333 6.45 -10.54 -18.41
N MET A 334 7.65 -11.12 -18.39
CA MET A 334 7.95 -12.31 -17.56
C MET A 334 8.94 -12.02 -16.43
N ASN A 335 9.51 -10.81 -16.38
CA ASN A 335 10.47 -10.42 -15.34
C ASN A 335 10.43 -8.91 -15.10
N LEU A 336 11.01 -8.50 -13.97
CA LEU A 336 11.05 -7.10 -13.55
C LEU A 336 11.82 -6.19 -14.53
N ALA A 337 12.87 -6.68 -15.19
CA ALA A 337 13.64 -5.87 -16.14
C ALA A 337 12.77 -5.43 -17.33
N GLU A 338 11.97 -6.34 -17.87
CA GLU A 338 11.00 -6.06 -18.94
C GLU A 338 9.88 -5.10 -18.51
N ALA A 339 9.55 -5.07 -17.20
CA ALA A 339 8.62 -4.14 -16.59
C ALA A 339 9.25 -2.76 -16.25
N GLU A 340 10.51 -2.53 -16.61
CA GLU A 340 11.32 -1.37 -16.20
C GLU A 340 11.46 -1.23 -14.67
N ARG A 341 11.49 -2.35 -13.95
CA ARG A 341 11.73 -2.44 -12.49
C ARG A 341 13.13 -2.96 -12.20
N TYR A 342 13.52 -2.90 -10.92
CA TYR A 342 14.83 -3.35 -10.49
C TYR A 342 14.92 -4.90 -10.54
N PRO A 343 15.78 -5.53 -11.38
CA PRO A 343 15.69 -6.96 -11.65
C PRO A 343 16.05 -7.87 -10.48
N GLU A 344 16.96 -7.44 -9.61
CA GLU A 344 17.52 -8.24 -8.50
C GLU A 344 16.78 -7.98 -7.18
N LEU A 345 15.58 -7.37 -7.25
CA LEU A 345 14.84 -6.93 -6.07
C LEU A 345 14.51 -8.08 -5.12
N PHE A 346 14.02 -9.21 -5.64
CA PHE A 346 13.54 -10.31 -4.80
C PHE A 346 14.67 -11.01 -4.07
N ASP A 347 15.78 -11.28 -4.74
CA ASP A 347 17.03 -11.72 -4.11
C ASP A 347 17.44 -10.79 -2.96
N LEU A 348 17.39 -9.47 -3.18
CA LEU A 348 17.76 -8.50 -2.17
C LEU A 348 16.79 -8.48 -0.98
N VAL A 349 15.49 -8.60 -1.25
CA VAL A 349 14.43 -8.66 -0.23
C VAL A 349 14.54 -9.90 0.64
N GLU A 350 14.80 -11.07 0.05
CA GLU A 350 15.03 -12.34 0.77
C GLU A 350 16.28 -12.27 1.64
N ASN A 351 17.38 -11.73 1.11
CA ASN A 351 18.66 -11.67 1.83
C ASN A 351 18.64 -10.70 3.01
N VAL A 352 18.10 -9.48 2.82
CA VAL A 352 18.08 -8.42 3.84
C VAL A 352 16.95 -8.62 4.86
N GLY A 353 15.84 -9.24 4.44
CA GLY A 353 14.63 -9.35 5.22
C GLY A 353 13.73 -8.11 5.12
N TRP A 354 12.57 -8.29 4.51
CA TRP A 354 11.63 -7.19 4.22
C TRP A 354 11.14 -6.42 5.44
N SER A 355 10.67 -7.10 6.49
CA SER A 355 9.99 -6.42 7.62
C SER A 355 10.89 -5.40 8.30
N LYS A 356 12.16 -5.75 8.50
CA LYS A 356 13.14 -4.86 9.10
C LYS A 356 13.46 -3.68 8.18
N TRP A 357 13.64 -3.96 6.89
CA TRP A 357 13.93 -2.93 5.90
C TRP A 357 12.79 -1.94 5.72
N TRP A 358 11.55 -2.42 5.58
CA TRP A 358 10.37 -1.55 5.50
C TRP A 358 10.19 -0.73 6.78
N THR A 359 10.43 -1.32 7.96
CA THR A 359 10.40 -0.57 9.23
C THR A 359 11.45 0.54 9.24
N ALA A 360 12.68 0.29 8.77
CA ALA A 360 13.73 1.30 8.69
C ALA A 360 13.35 2.44 7.72
N ILE A 361 12.77 2.13 6.56
CA ILE A 361 12.28 3.12 5.59
C ILE A 361 11.15 3.95 6.19
N SER A 362 10.07 3.31 6.65
CA SER A 362 8.85 3.98 7.13
C SER A 362 9.05 4.83 8.38
N THR A 363 10.03 4.51 9.23
CA THR A 363 10.37 5.34 10.41
C THR A 363 11.29 6.51 10.10
N TYR A 364 11.91 6.53 8.92
CA TYR A 364 12.75 7.65 8.45
C TYR A 364 11.92 8.72 7.71
N LEU A 365 11.03 8.23 6.84
CA LEU A 365 10.06 9.04 6.10
C LEU A 365 9.19 9.85 7.07
#